data_AF-A0A662VL56-F1
#
_entry.id   AF-A0A662VL56-F1
#
_cell.length_a   1.000
_cell.length_b   1.000
_cell.length_c   1.000
_cell.angle_alpha   90.00
_cell.angle_beta   90.00
_cell.angle_gamma   90.00
#
_symmetry.space_group_name_H-M   'P 1'
#
loop_
_entity.id
_entity.type
_entity.pdbx_description
1 polymer ?
#
loop_
_entity_poly.entity_id
_entity_poly.type
_entity_poly.pdbx_seq_one_letter_code
_entity_poly.pdbx_strand_id
1 'polypeptide(L)'
;MLIEGRPYSEIITKFPDLKLNKNNIYRHKRHFNFIKAGVEKYERIKQQLEEGADKVVDELKTLDATIARMEKYVMSIDPEKKPRSLEVVANTMLRAIKLKHEIAGNIDDPASKLLAMFEEAVKEE
;
A
#
# COMPACT_ATOMS: atom_id res chain seq x y z
N MET A 1 23.38 -27.52 -2.54
CA MET A 1 21.96 -27.65 -2.15
C MET A 1 21.65 -29.13 -1.92
N LEU A 2 21.14 -29.52 -0.74
CA LEU A 2 20.74 -30.91 -0.48
C LEU A 2 19.44 -31.19 -1.23
N ILE A 3 19.56 -31.73 -2.45
CA ILE A 3 18.41 -32.03 -3.32
C ILE A 3 17.55 -33.10 -2.67
N GLU A 4 16.23 -32.88 -2.60
CA GLU A 4 15.28 -33.88 -2.08
C GLU A 4 15.37 -35.19 -2.87
N GLY A 5 15.30 -36.33 -2.16
CA GLY A 5 15.38 -37.65 -2.75
C GLY A 5 16.79 -38.24 -2.88
N ARG A 6 17.87 -37.48 -2.68
CA ARG A 6 19.23 -38.05 -2.70
C ARG A 6 19.53 -38.90 -1.44
N PRO A 7 20.07 -40.12 -1.59
CA PRO A 7 20.53 -40.92 -0.46
C PRO A 7 21.63 -40.21 0.33
N TYR A 8 21.58 -40.33 1.67
CA TYR A 8 22.62 -39.76 2.53
C TYR A 8 24.03 -40.29 2.22
N SER A 9 24.13 -41.54 1.77
CA SER A 9 25.40 -42.16 1.36
C SER A 9 26.07 -41.37 0.23
N GLU A 10 25.35 -41.00 -0.83
CA GLU A 10 25.90 -40.23 -1.95
C GLU A 10 26.43 -38.86 -1.53
N ILE A 11 25.74 -38.21 -0.58
CA ILE A 11 26.12 -36.89 -0.06
C ILE A 11 27.41 -37.01 0.76
N ILE A 12 27.51 -38.03 1.62
CA ILE A 12 28.70 -38.28 2.44
C ILE A 12 29.90 -38.59 1.54
N THR A 13 29.72 -39.42 0.50
CA THR A 13 30.79 -39.79 -0.43
C THR A 13 31.28 -38.61 -1.27
N LYS A 14 30.40 -37.65 -1.61
CA LYS A 14 30.79 -36.44 -2.36
C LYS A 14 31.61 -35.44 -1.56
N PHE A 15 31.49 -35.45 -0.24
CA PHE A 15 32.17 -34.49 0.64
C PHE A 15 32.89 -35.21 1.79
N PRO A 16 33.92 -36.03 1.47
CA PRO A 16 34.60 -36.85 2.46
C PRO A 16 35.29 -36.01 3.55
N ASP A 17 35.75 -34.80 3.19
CA ASP A 17 36.50 -33.90 4.08
C ASP A 17 35.62 -33.29 5.18
N LEU A 18 34.30 -33.22 4.97
CA LEU A 18 33.35 -32.58 5.87
C LEU A 18 32.91 -33.49 7.03
N LYS A 19 33.43 -34.72 7.12
CA LYS A 19 33.08 -35.73 8.16
C LYS A 19 31.56 -35.81 8.43
N LEU A 20 30.78 -35.77 7.34
CA LEU A 20 29.33 -35.75 7.43
C LEU A 20 28.79 -37.08 7.96
N ASN A 21 27.78 -37.01 8.82
CA ASN A 21 27.02 -38.17 9.27
C ASN A 21 25.53 -37.95 9.03
N LYS A 22 24.74 -39.03 9.07
CA LYS A 22 23.29 -38.99 8.80
C LYS A 22 22.55 -37.99 9.69
N ASN A 23 22.91 -37.90 10.98
CA ASN A 23 22.28 -36.97 11.92
C ASN A 23 22.57 -35.51 11.59
N ASN A 24 23.81 -35.18 11.23
CA ASN A 24 24.22 -33.82 10.85
C ASN A 24 23.52 -33.38 9.56
N ILE A 25 23.44 -34.27 8.56
CA ILE A 25 22.73 -34.00 7.31
C ILE A 25 21.24 -33.81 7.55
N TYR A 26 20.63 -34.68 8.37
CA TYR A 26 19.21 -34.56 8.73
C TYR A 26 18.89 -33.24 9.44
N ARG A 27 19.69 -32.86 10.44
CA ARG A 27 19.54 -31.58 11.17
C ARG A 27 19.69 -30.38 10.24
N HIS A 28 20.69 -30.39 9.34
CA HIS A 28 20.86 -29.33 8.35
C HIS A 28 19.70 -29.24 7.38
N LYS A 29 19.19 -30.39 6.88
CA LYS A 29 18.02 -30.42 5.99
C LYS A 29 16.78 -29.83 6.69
N ARG A 30 16.55 -30.19 7.95
CA ARG A 30 15.44 -29.64 8.74
C ARG A 30 15.57 -28.13 8.95
N HIS A 31 16.76 -27.64 9.28
CA HIS A 31 17.01 -26.22 9.46
C HIS A 31 16.85 -25.43 8.16
N PHE A 32 17.37 -25.96 7.05
CA PHE A 32 17.21 -25.34 5.72
C PHE A 32 15.75 -25.27 5.30
N ASN A 33 14.98 -26.35 5.49
CA ASN A 33 13.55 -26.36 5.17
C ASN A 33 12.75 -25.38 6.06
N PHE A 34 13.14 -25.20 7.32
CA PHE A 34 12.55 -24.20 8.20
C PHE A 34 12.82 -22.77 7.70
N ILE A 35 14.08 -22.45 7.36
CA ILE A 35 14.44 -21.14 6.80
C ILE A 35 13.69 -20.91 5.48
N LYS A 36 13.67 -21.90 4.59
CA LYS A 36 12.98 -21.83 3.30
C LYS A 36 11.49 -21.50 3.48
N ALA A 37 10.79 -22.20 4.39
CA ALA A 37 9.39 -21.92 4.67
C ALA A 37 9.18 -20.50 5.25
N GLY A 38 10.11 -20.02 6.09
CA GLY A 38 10.10 -18.65 6.61
C GLY A 38 10.27 -17.59 5.50
N VAL A 39 11.22 -17.80 4.59
CA VAL A 39 11.47 -16.90 3.45
C VAL A 39 10.27 -16.90 2.49
N GLU A 40 9.72 -18.07 2.14
CA GLU A 40 8.54 -18.16 1.29
C GLU A 40 7.32 -17.44 1.90
N LYS A 41 7.14 -17.54 3.22
CA LYS A 41 6.08 -16.80 3.93
C LYS A 41 6.31 -15.30 3.87
N TYR A 42 7.55 -14.84 4.08
CA TYR A 42 7.90 -13.43 4.00
C TYR A 42 7.65 -12.86 2.59
N GLU A 43 8.10 -13.55 1.54
CA GLU A 43 7.90 -13.12 0.15
C GLU A 43 6.41 -13.01 -0.20
N ARG A 44 5.56 -13.95 0.28
CA ARG A 44 4.11 -13.84 0.08
C ARG A 44 3.52 -12.59 0.75
N ILE A 45 3.94 -12.29 1.98
CA ILE A 45 3.45 -11.12 2.71
C ILE A 45 3.91 -9.84 2.00
N LYS A 46 5.16 -9.81 1.53
CA LYS A 46 5.71 -8.68 0.76
C LYS A 46 4.88 -8.44 -0.51
N GLN A 47 4.59 -9.49 -1.27
CA GLN A 47 3.76 -9.39 -2.47
C GLN A 47 2.35 -8.86 -2.15
N GLN A 48 1.72 -9.32 -1.07
CA GLN A 48 0.42 -8.81 -0.64
C GLN A 48 0.46 -7.32 -0.26
N LEU A 49 1.55 -6.87 0.37
CA LEU A 49 1.75 -5.46 0.70
C LEU A 49 1.96 -4.61 -0.55
N GLU A 50 2.74 -5.11 -1.52
CA GLU A 50 2.94 -4.43 -2.82
C GLU A 50 1.61 -4.31 -3.59
N GLU A 51 0.84 -5.40 -3.70
CA GLU A 51 -0.50 -5.38 -4.33
C GLU A 51 -1.47 -4.45 -3.59
N GLY A 52 -1.38 -4.38 -2.25
CA GLY A 52 -2.15 -3.46 -1.43
C GLY A 52 -1.78 -2.00 -1.69
N ALA A 53 -0.48 -1.70 -1.82
CA ALA A 53 0.02 -0.36 -2.11
C ALA A 53 -0.41 0.12 -3.50
N ASP A 54 -0.35 -0.74 -4.52
CA ASP A 54 -0.78 -0.40 -5.88
C ASP A 54 -2.27 -0.04 -5.93
N LYS A 55 -3.12 -0.81 -5.23
CA LYS A 55 -4.56 -0.51 -5.12
C LYS A 55 -4.81 0.85 -4.47
N VAL A 56 -4.11 1.17 -3.39
CA VAL A 56 -4.23 2.48 -2.71
C VAL A 56 -3.83 3.62 -3.65
N VAL A 57 -2.76 3.44 -4.43
CA VAL A 57 -2.32 4.44 -5.42
C VAL A 57 -3.39 4.65 -6.50
N ASP A 58 -4.02 3.58 -6.99
CA ASP A 58 -5.07 3.69 -8.01
C ASP A 58 -6.37 4.29 -7.47
N GLU A 59 -6.73 4.00 -6.22
CA GLU A 59 -7.83 4.65 -5.52
C GLU A 59 -7.60 6.16 -5.38
N LEU A 60 -6.40 6.57 -4.98
CA LEU A 60 -6.03 7.99 -4.89
C LEU A 60 -6.10 8.71 -6.26
N LYS A 61 -5.61 8.09 -7.34
CA LYS A 61 -5.74 8.64 -8.70
C LYS A 61 -7.20 8.79 -9.13
N THR A 62 -8.03 7.80 -8.81
CA THR A 62 -9.47 7.81 -9.13
C THR A 62 -10.18 8.94 -8.40
N LEU A 63 -9.81 9.16 -7.15
CA LEU A 63 -10.32 10.22 -6.31
C LEU A 63 -9.90 11.61 -6.84
N ASP A 64 -8.65 11.76 -7.26
CA ASP A 64 -8.15 12.98 -7.90
C ASP A 64 -8.88 13.33 -9.19
N ALA A 65 -9.09 12.34 -10.06
CA ALA A 65 -9.88 12.52 -11.27
C ALA A 65 -11.34 12.91 -10.96
N THR A 66 -11.88 12.44 -9.84
CA THR A 66 -13.25 12.77 -9.38
C THR A 66 -13.32 14.20 -8.84
N ILE A 67 -12.36 14.61 -8.02
CA ILE A 67 -12.26 15.97 -7.49
C ILE A 67 -12.12 16.97 -8.65
N ALA A 68 -11.24 16.71 -9.63
CA ALA A 68 -11.07 17.58 -10.79
C ALA A 68 -12.36 17.73 -11.64
N ARG A 69 -13.16 16.66 -11.76
CA ARG A 69 -14.47 16.73 -12.43
C ARG A 69 -15.47 17.58 -11.64
N MET A 70 -15.48 17.44 -10.32
CA MET A 70 -16.36 18.22 -9.43
C MET A 70 -15.99 19.69 -9.45
N GLU A 71 -14.71 20.02 -9.40
CA GLU A 71 -14.18 21.39 -9.51
C GLU A 71 -14.62 22.04 -10.82
N LYS A 72 -14.42 21.37 -11.96
CA LYS A 72 -14.84 21.87 -13.27
C LYS A 72 -16.35 22.13 -13.32
N TYR A 73 -17.14 21.25 -12.71
CA TYR A 73 -18.60 21.42 -12.63
C TYR A 73 -18.98 22.62 -11.76
N VAL A 74 -18.39 22.75 -10.57
CA VAL A 74 -18.58 23.90 -9.66
C VAL A 74 -18.27 25.22 -10.37
N MET A 75 -17.13 25.30 -11.06
CA MET A 75 -16.71 26.51 -11.79
C MET A 75 -17.61 26.85 -12.99
N SER A 76 -18.40 25.88 -13.47
CA SER A 76 -19.33 26.07 -14.60
C SER A 76 -20.75 26.45 -14.17
N ILE A 77 -21.07 26.34 -12.88
CA ILE A 77 -22.40 26.66 -12.36
C ILE A 77 -22.47 28.15 -12.01
N ASP A 78 -23.55 28.78 -12.44
CA ASP A 78 -23.97 30.07 -11.92
C ASP A 78 -24.61 29.90 -10.53
N PRO A 79 -23.98 30.44 -9.46
CA PRO A 79 -24.46 30.29 -8.08
C PRO A 79 -25.86 30.85 -7.86
N GLU A 80 -26.22 31.92 -8.57
CA GLU A 80 -27.53 32.58 -8.42
C GLU A 80 -28.65 31.72 -9.02
N LYS A 81 -28.34 30.99 -10.10
CA LYS A 81 -29.31 30.14 -10.79
C LYS A 81 -29.46 28.76 -10.16
N LYS A 82 -28.38 28.19 -9.61
CA LYS A 82 -28.37 26.82 -9.06
C LYS A 82 -27.60 26.70 -7.73
N PRO A 83 -28.00 27.43 -6.68
CA PRO A 83 -27.26 27.49 -5.41
C PRO A 83 -27.17 26.12 -4.73
N ARG A 84 -28.25 25.33 -4.77
CA ARG A 84 -28.28 24.01 -4.13
C ARG A 84 -27.39 22.98 -4.82
N SER A 85 -27.26 23.06 -6.15
CA SER A 85 -26.35 22.17 -6.88
C SER A 85 -24.89 22.50 -6.57
N LEU A 86 -24.57 23.79 -6.45
CA LEU A 86 -23.25 24.25 -6.03
C LEU A 86 -22.91 23.75 -4.62
N GLU A 87 -23.81 23.95 -3.66
CA GLU A 87 -23.64 23.51 -2.26
C GLU A 87 -23.40 22.00 -2.14
N VAL A 88 -24.22 21.19 -2.82
CA VAL A 88 -24.12 19.73 -2.77
C VAL A 88 -22.79 19.26 -3.36
N VAL A 89 -22.37 19.83 -4.50
CA VAL A 89 -21.13 19.41 -5.15
C VAL A 89 -19.90 19.90 -4.39
N ALA A 90 -19.91 21.13 -3.88
CA ALA A 90 -18.83 21.66 -3.04
C ALA A 90 -18.64 20.81 -1.77
N ASN A 91 -19.73 20.47 -1.07
CA ASN A 91 -19.68 19.59 0.10
C ASN A 91 -19.19 18.17 -0.22
N THR A 92 -19.60 17.62 -1.36
CA THR A 92 -19.14 16.30 -1.80
C THR A 92 -17.66 16.31 -2.17
N MET A 93 -17.19 17.38 -2.81
CA MET A 93 -15.80 17.60 -3.16
C MET A 93 -14.92 17.70 -1.90
N LEU A 94 -15.36 18.44 -0.88
CA LEU A 94 -14.66 18.53 0.42
C LEU A 94 -14.53 17.16 1.10
N ARG A 95 -15.60 16.34 1.09
CA ARG A 95 -15.56 14.98 1.63
C ARG A 95 -14.60 14.08 0.85
N ALA A 96 -14.57 14.20 -0.48
CA ALA A 96 -13.62 13.47 -1.32
C ALA A 96 -12.17 13.89 -1.03
N ILE A 97 -11.89 15.19 -0.89
CA ILE A 97 -10.56 15.69 -0.49
C ILE A 97 -10.17 15.12 0.88
N LYS A 98 -11.09 15.14 1.86
CA LYS A 98 -10.82 14.58 3.19
C LYS A 98 -10.45 13.09 3.12
N LEU A 99 -11.24 12.29 2.38
CA LEU A 99 -10.95 10.88 2.16
C LEU A 99 -9.58 10.66 1.50
N LYS A 100 -9.17 11.53 0.57
CA LYS A 100 -7.84 11.49 -0.08
C LYS A 100 -6.72 11.52 0.94
N HIS A 101 -6.81 12.47 1.86
CA HIS A 101 -5.78 12.70 2.86
C HIS A 101 -5.76 11.61 3.94
N GLU A 102 -6.93 11.09 4.32
CA GLU A 102 -7.04 9.94 5.23
C GLU A 102 -6.36 8.70 4.63
N ILE A 103 -6.63 8.40 3.35
CA ILE A 103 -6.00 7.28 2.63
C ILE A 103 -4.49 7.50 2.46
N ALA A 104 -4.06 8.75 2.22
CA ALA A 104 -2.64 9.10 2.09
C ALA A 104 -1.87 9.12 3.43
N GLY A 105 -2.53 8.85 4.56
CA GLY A 105 -1.89 8.82 5.89
C GLY A 105 -1.50 10.20 6.44
N ASN A 106 -1.99 11.29 5.84
CA ASN A 106 -1.78 12.66 6.33
C ASN A 106 -2.86 13.00 7.37
N ILE A 107 -2.71 12.48 8.59
CA ILE A 107 -3.64 12.70 9.72
C ILE A 107 -3.31 14.03 10.43
N ASP A 108 -3.22 15.12 9.66
CA ASP A 108 -3.57 16.45 10.15
C ASP A 108 -4.86 16.79 9.42
N ASP A 109 -5.98 16.88 10.14
CA ASP A 109 -7.32 17.08 9.57
C ASP A 109 -7.30 18.12 8.41
N PRO A 110 -7.48 17.70 7.16
CA PRO A 110 -7.32 18.56 5.99
C PRO A 110 -8.33 19.71 5.98
N ALA A 111 -9.50 19.46 6.58
CA ALA A 111 -10.51 20.49 6.78
C ALA A 111 -9.96 21.65 7.64
N SER A 112 -9.10 21.37 8.62
CA SER A 112 -8.44 22.40 9.45
C SER A 112 -7.40 23.23 8.67
N LYS A 113 -6.61 22.61 7.76
CA LYS A 113 -5.66 23.35 6.89
C LYS A 113 -6.39 24.16 5.81
N LEU A 114 -7.44 23.62 5.22
CA LEU A 114 -8.30 24.35 4.28
C LEU A 114 -9.01 25.53 4.96
N LEU A 115 -9.54 25.34 6.18
CA LEU A 115 -10.11 26.44 6.96
C LEU A 115 -9.08 27.55 7.18
N ALA A 116 -7.86 27.21 7.58
CA ALA A 116 -6.79 28.19 7.79
C ALA A 116 -6.45 28.97 6.50
N MET A 117 -6.39 28.30 5.35
CA MET A 117 -6.16 28.95 4.05
C MET A 117 -7.33 29.85 3.63
N PHE A 118 -8.59 29.45 3.89
CA PHE A 118 -9.75 30.29 3.64
C PHE A 118 -9.78 31.51 4.58
N GLU A 119 -9.41 31.34 5.86
CA GLU A 119 -9.29 32.44 6.81
C GLU A 119 -8.18 33.43 6.44
N GLU A 120 -7.08 32.98 5.84
CA GLU A 120 -6.04 33.86 5.29
C GLU A 120 -6.54 34.62 4.05
N ALA A 121 -7.20 33.94 3.11
CA ALA A 121 -7.72 34.57 1.89
C ALA A 121 -8.79 35.64 2.16
N VAL A 122 -9.61 35.47 3.22
CA VAL A 122 -10.63 36.45 3.64
C VAL A 122 -10.03 37.67 4.36
N LYS A 123 -8.79 37.58 4.85
CA LYS A 123 -8.08 38.70 5.50
C LYS A 123 -7.32 39.60 4.52
N GLU A 124 -7.13 39.17 3.28
CA GLU A 124 -6.45 39.94 2.24
C GLU A 124 -7.40 40.82 1.38
N GLU A 125 -8.70 40.88 1.72
CA GLU A 125 -9.66 41.90 1.26
C GLU A 125 -9.90 42.99 2.32
#